data_AF-A0A229P411-F1
#
_entry.id   AF-A0A229P411-F1
#
_cell.length_a   1.000
_cell.length_b   1.000
_cell.length_c   1.000
_cell.angle_alpha   90.00
_cell.angle_beta   90.00
_cell.angle_gamma   90.00
#
_symmetry.space_group_name_H-M   'P 1'
#
loop_
_entity.id
_entity.type
_entity.pdbx_description
1 polymer ?
#
loop_
_entity_poly.entity_id
_entity_poly.type
_entity_poly.pdbx_seq_one_letter_code
_entity_poly.pdbx_strand_id
1 'polypeptide(L)'
;MDKHLNRYQMLFTLGFIFMLAVAVGAFFTGVEIGSSRTESRFEAKKLQASSAKTTSAYSQQDLVSFYHTVFSPYREFQSEWLEMESRLESRSATLSTGMLEQLADLATKKRKEIEAVANEHKSGLLADSRASYLASLDNFNAAAKRQKTAAAGSSPDIFLVTLRADKDYKKGSNLSLIGQNNYYGAMLSWASSTNSDIPSRIELSGVMSLKQWSSSPLTVKNKLVADLLSKRGQMNAYLPQDLSGAVDQLIESGEAERLNLGSLQSAAELLSGTGAVRSGDFWAIKPRLYSSEVLPQLPFFLPPEG
;
A
#
# COMPACT_ATOMS: atom_id res chain seq x y z
N MET A 1 -63.16 12.13 0.21
CA MET A 1 -62.58 11.70 -1.08
C MET A 1 -61.19 11.17 -0.76
N ASP A 2 -61.14 9.99 -0.14
CA ASP A 2 -59.92 9.45 0.46
C ASP A 2 -59.12 8.67 -0.61
N LYS A 3 -58.12 9.35 -1.17
CA LYS A 3 -57.15 8.74 -2.08
C LYS A 3 -56.11 7.98 -1.27
N HIS A 4 -56.46 6.77 -0.82
CA HIS A 4 -55.44 5.82 -0.39
C HIS A 4 -54.61 5.37 -1.61
N LEU A 5 -53.31 5.63 -1.57
CA LEU A 5 -52.36 5.17 -2.58
C LEU A 5 -52.41 3.64 -2.67
N ASN A 6 -52.61 3.13 -3.89
CA ASN A 6 -52.62 1.69 -4.16
C ASN A 6 -51.24 1.10 -3.80
N ARG A 7 -51.18 -0.07 -3.18
CA ARG A 7 -49.94 -0.68 -2.64
C ARG A 7 -48.80 -0.74 -3.67
N TYR A 8 -49.14 -0.90 -4.95
CA TYR A 8 -48.20 -0.87 -6.07
C TYR A 8 -47.57 0.52 -6.33
N GLN A 9 -48.32 1.61 -6.14
CA GLN A 9 -47.81 2.98 -6.28
C GLN A 9 -46.85 3.32 -5.14
N MET A 10 -47.09 2.77 -3.94
CA MET A 10 -46.20 2.93 -2.79
C MET A 10 -44.86 2.21 -3.01
N LEU A 11 -44.90 0.97 -3.51
CA LEU A 11 -43.70 0.19 -3.88
C LEU A 11 -42.89 0.86 -4.99
N PHE A 12 -43.56 1.40 -6.02
CA PHE A 12 -42.89 2.12 -7.11
C PHE A 12 -42.21 3.40 -6.61
N THR A 13 -42.88 4.18 -5.77
CA THR A 13 -42.33 5.42 -5.21
C THR A 13 -41.15 5.13 -4.29
N LEU A 14 -41.22 4.08 -3.47
CA LEU A 14 -40.14 3.68 -2.58
C LEU A 14 -38.91 3.17 -3.37
N GLY A 15 -39.13 2.39 -4.42
CA GLY A 15 -38.07 1.95 -5.33
C GLY A 15 -37.38 3.11 -6.06
N PHE A 16 -38.15 4.11 -6.49
CA PHE A 16 -37.61 5.30 -7.13
C PHE A 16 -36.75 6.14 -6.18
N ILE A 17 -37.21 6.35 -4.94
CA ILE A 17 -36.43 7.07 -3.90
C ILE A 17 -35.14 6.31 -3.58
N PHE A 18 -35.21 4.98 -3.47
CA PHE A 18 -34.02 4.15 -3.21
C PHE A 18 -33.01 4.24 -4.36
N MET A 19 -33.45 4.14 -5.62
CA MET A 19 -32.59 4.28 -6.78
C MET A 19 -31.94 5.67 -6.84
N LEU A 20 -32.69 6.73 -6.51
CA LEU A 20 -32.17 8.08 -6.46
C LEU A 20 -31.09 8.24 -5.38
N ALA A 21 -31.28 7.65 -4.20
CA ALA A 21 -30.28 7.66 -3.13
C ALA A 21 -28.98 6.94 -3.53
N VAL A 22 -29.08 5.77 -4.18
CA VAL A 22 -27.92 5.03 -4.69
C VAL A 22 -27.20 5.81 -5.80
N ALA A 23 -27.93 6.42 -6.72
CA ALA A 23 -27.35 7.22 -7.79
C ALA A 23 -26.61 8.45 -7.26
N VAL A 24 -27.16 9.12 -6.24
CA VAL A 24 -26.53 10.25 -5.57
C VAL A 24 -25.28 9.79 -4.80
N GLY A 25 -25.33 8.66 -4.09
CA GLY A 25 -24.15 8.10 -3.39
C GLY A 25 -23.01 7.73 -4.36
N ALA A 26 -23.34 7.12 -5.50
CA ALA A 26 -22.38 6.81 -6.56
C ALA A 26 -21.83 8.07 -7.25
N PHE A 27 -22.65 9.12 -7.38
CA PHE A 27 -22.23 10.41 -7.92
C PHE A 27 -21.22 11.11 -7.00
N PHE A 28 -21.48 11.18 -5.69
CA PHE A 28 -20.56 11.81 -4.74
C PHE A 28 -19.22 11.07 -4.64
N THR A 29 -19.25 9.73 -4.56
CA THR A 29 -18.01 8.92 -4.60
C THR A 29 -17.27 9.07 -5.94
N GLY A 30 -18.00 9.15 -7.06
CA GLY A 30 -17.40 9.42 -8.37
C GLY A 30 -16.76 10.82 -8.48
N VAL A 31 -17.38 11.84 -7.88
CA VAL A 31 -16.88 13.22 -7.85
C VAL A 31 -15.63 13.34 -6.98
N GLU A 32 -15.59 12.71 -5.80
CA GLU A 32 -14.42 12.72 -4.90
C GLU A 32 -13.21 11.98 -5.50
N ILE A 33 -13.45 10.85 -6.17
CA ILE A 33 -12.42 10.13 -6.93
C ILE A 33 -11.99 10.94 -8.17
N GLY A 34 -12.89 11.71 -8.77
CA GLY A 34 -12.61 12.56 -9.93
C GLY A 34 -11.81 13.82 -9.59
N SER A 35 -12.14 14.50 -8.49
CA SER A 35 -11.46 15.72 -8.02
C SER A 35 -10.04 15.39 -7.56
N SER A 36 -9.87 14.36 -6.73
CA SER A 36 -8.54 13.91 -6.26
C SER A 36 -7.59 13.53 -7.41
N ARG A 37 -8.10 12.88 -8.47
CA ARG A 37 -7.33 12.57 -9.68
C ARG A 37 -6.97 13.79 -10.52
N THR A 38 -7.77 14.84 -10.45
CA THR A 38 -7.56 16.07 -11.23
C THR A 38 -6.59 16.98 -10.49
N GLU A 39 -6.78 17.21 -9.19
CA GLU A 39 -5.88 17.99 -8.34
C GLU A 39 -4.48 17.39 -8.29
N SER A 40 -4.35 16.07 -8.14
CA SER A 40 -3.03 15.40 -8.18
C SER A 40 -2.29 15.59 -9.52
N ARG A 41 -3.02 15.65 -10.65
CA ARG A 41 -2.43 15.96 -11.97
C ARG A 41 -2.03 17.43 -12.11
N PHE A 42 -2.77 18.34 -11.49
CA PHE A 42 -2.45 19.77 -11.49
C PHE A 42 -1.28 20.09 -10.57
N GLU A 43 -1.21 19.50 -9.38
CA GLU A 43 -0.08 19.64 -8.46
C GLU A 43 1.20 19.01 -9.04
N ALA A 44 1.10 17.83 -9.67
CA ALA A 44 2.24 17.23 -10.38
C ALA A 44 2.77 18.11 -11.52
N LYS A 45 1.89 18.84 -12.24
CA LYS A 45 2.28 19.79 -13.29
C LYS A 45 2.84 21.10 -12.75
N LYS A 46 2.32 21.59 -11.63
CA LYS A 46 2.80 22.82 -10.97
C LYS A 46 4.20 22.63 -10.37
N LEU A 47 4.49 21.43 -9.86
CA LEU A 47 5.82 21.05 -9.37
C LEU A 47 6.82 20.80 -10.52
N GLN A 48 6.35 20.49 -11.73
CA GLN A 48 7.14 20.35 -12.97
C GLN A 48 7.84 21.64 -13.41
N ALA A 49 7.30 22.79 -13.01
CA ALA A 49 7.89 24.10 -13.30
C ALA A 49 9.01 24.53 -12.31
N SER A 50 9.21 23.78 -11.22
CA SER A 50 10.01 24.23 -10.06
C SER A 50 11.32 23.45 -9.83
N SER A 51 11.69 22.53 -10.71
CA SER A 51 12.85 21.65 -10.48
C SER A 51 14.18 22.36 -10.79
N ALA A 52 14.86 22.83 -9.74
CA ALA A 52 16.27 23.22 -9.80
C ALA A 52 17.15 21.96 -9.90
N LYS A 53 18.16 22.00 -10.77
CA LYS A 53 19.14 20.91 -10.99
C LYS A 53 19.77 20.45 -9.68
N THR A 54 19.33 19.30 -9.17
CA THR A 54 20.05 18.52 -8.17
C THR A 54 20.73 17.32 -8.85
N THR A 55 21.91 16.94 -8.35
CA THR A 55 22.70 15.78 -8.82
C THR A 55 22.09 14.43 -8.41
N SER A 56 20.81 14.42 -7.99
CA SER A 56 20.09 13.21 -7.59
C SER A 56 19.62 12.44 -8.82
N ALA A 57 19.62 11.10 -8.72
CA ALA A 57 18.97 10.26 -9.72
C ALA A 57 17.43 10.42 -9.72
N TYR A 58 16.85 10.95 -8.63
CA TYR A 58 15.41 11.15 -8.47
C TYR A 58 15.11 12.52 -7.85
N SER A 59 14.20 13.27 -8.45
CA SER A 59 13.67 14.52 -7.91
C SER A 59 12.52 14.27 -6.92
N GLN A 60 12.17 15.29 -6.12
CA GLN A 60 10.95 15.22 -5.27
C GLN A 60 9.71 14.99 -6.12
N GLN A 61 9.66 15.59 -7.31
CA GLN A 61 8.55 15.44 -8.23
C GLN A 61 8.45 14.03 -8.79
N ASP A 62 9.57 13.38 -9.11
CA ASP A 62 9.58 12.00 -9.60
C ASP A 62 8.91 11.07 -8.59
N LEU A 63 9.23 11.26 -7.30
CA LEU A 63 8.64 10.47 -6.21
C LEU A 63 7.14 10.71 -6.03
N VAL A 64 6.69 11.97 -6.12
CA VAL A 64 5.28 12.35 -6.01
C VAL A 64 4.47 11.89 -7.22
N SER A 65 4.99 12.08 -8.42
CA SER A 65 4.39 11.60 -9.66
C SER A 65 4.22 10.08 -9.61
N PHE A 66 5.27 9.35 -9.22
CA PHE A 66 5.23 7.91 -9.04
C PHE A 66 4.19 7.48 -7.99
N TYR A 67 4.09 8.22 -6.88
CA TYR A 67 3.10 7.96 -5.84
C TYR A 67 1.69 7.89 -6.42
N HIS A 68 1.26 8.95 -7.11
CA HIS A 68 -0.11 9.07 -7.60
C HIS A 68 -0.39 8.19 -8.82
N THR A 69 0.61 7.96 -9.68
CA THR A 69 0.41 7.31 -10.98
C THR A 69 0.67 5.81 -10.97
N VAL A 70 1.46 5.32 -10.01
CA VAL A 70 1.85 3.90 -9.91
C VAL A 70 1.52 3.33 -8.54
N PHE A 71 2.08 3.91 -7.47
CA PHE A 71 2.03 3.30 -6.14
C PHE A 71 0.61 3.29 -5.56
N SER A 72 -0.10 4.43 -5.58
CA SER A 72 -1.44 4.57 -5.03
C SER A 72 -2.47 3.66 -5.73
N PRO A 73 -2.57 3.62 -7.07
CA PRO A 73 -3.43 2.66 -7.77
C PRO A 73 -3.12 1.20 -7.43
N TYR A 74 -1.84 0.85 -7.31
CA TYR A 74 -1.43 -0.49 -6.90
C TYR A 74 -1.85 -0.79 -5.44
N ARG A 75 -1.67 0.18 -4.54
CA ARG A 75 -2.04 0.06 -3.12
C ARG A 75 -3.54 -0.13 -2.93
N GLU A 76 -4.38 0.51 -3.75
CA GLU A 76 -5.82 0.27 -3.72
C GLU A 76 -6.15 -1.20 -4.01
N PHE A 77 -5.54 -1.79 -5.05
CA PHE A 77 -5.69 -3.22 -5.32
C PHE A 77 -5.17 -4.09 -4.16
N GLN A 78 -3.98 -3.78 -3.63
CA GLN A 78 -3.38 -4.55 -2.55
C GLN A 78 -4.24 -4.54 -1.29
N SER A 79 -4.81 -3.38 -0.94
CA SER A 79 -5.70 -3.23 0.22
C SER A 79 -6.96 -4.09 0.07
N GLU A 80 -7.64 -4.03 -1.09
CA GLU A 80 -8.83 -4.86 -1.35
C GLU A 80 -8.51 -6.37 -1.31
N TRP A 81 -7.34 -6.75 -1.80
CA TRP A 81 -6.89 -8.14 -1.74
C TRP A 81 -6.66 -8.61 -0.29
N LEU A 82 -5.94 -7.83 0.50
CA LEU A 82 -5.65 -8.16 1.90
C LEU A 82 -6.91 -8.12 2.77
N GLU A 83 -7.83 -7.21 2.49
CA GLU A 83 -9.14 -7.15 3.15
C GLU A 83 -9.96 -8.42 2.87
N MET A 84 -9.94 -8.92 1.62
CA MET A 84 -10.55 -10.20 1.30
C MET A 84 -9.95 -11.34 2.13
N GLU A 85 -8.62 -11.45 2.20
CA GLU A 85 -7.96 -12.48 3.01
C GLU A 85 -8.35 -12.34 4.49
N SER A 86 -8.30 -11.14 5.05
CA SER A 86 -8.65 -10.88 6.45
C SER A 86 -10.10 -11.22 6.78
N ARG A 87 -11.04 -10.92 5.87
CA ARG A 87 -12.46 -11.26 6.05
C ARG A 87 -12.71 -12.76 6.00
N LEU A 88 -11.95 -13.50 5.19
CA LEU A 88 -12.01 -14.96 5.15
C LEU A 88 -11.39 -15.58 6.41
N GLU A 89 -10.23 -15.07 6.88
CA GLU A 89 -9.57 -15.53 8.11
C GLU A 89 -10.42 -15.31 9.35
N SER A 90 -11.05 -14.14 9.45
CA SER A 90 -11.96 -13.80 10.55
C SER A 90 -13.35 -14.44 10.43
N ARG A 91 -13.61 -15.18 9.33
CA ARG A 91 -14.93 -15.77 9.00
C ARG A 91 -16.07 -14.75 8.96
N SER A 92 -15.74 -13.48 8.72
CA SER A 92 -16.69 -12.37 8.58
C SER A 92 -17.25 -12.25 7.15
N ALA A 93 -16.73 -13.04 6.21
CA ALA A 93 -17.28 -13.19 4.86
C ALA A 93 -17.36 -14.65 4.43
N THR A 94 -18.33 -14.95 3.57
CA THR A 94 -18.42 -16.23 2.86
C THR A 94 -17.56 -16.17 1.59
N LEU A 95 -16.73 -17.19 1.40
CA LEU A 95 -15.98 -17.37 0.16
C LEU A 95 -16.94 -17.49 -1.02
N SER A 96 -16.71 -16.70 -2.07
CA SER A 96 -17.50 -16.76 -3.30
C SER A 96 -16.62 -16.57 -4.54
N THR A 97 -17.04 -17.17 -5.65
CA THR A 97 -16.39 -17.00 -6.95
C THR A 97 -16.46 -15.55 -7.45
N GLY A 98 -17.55 -14.85 -7.13
CA GLY A 98 -17.75 -13.44 -7.48
C GLY A 98 -16.73 -12.50 -6.82
N MET A 99 -16.32 -12.78 -5.59
CA MET A 99 -15.26 -12.03 -4.89
C MET A 99 -13.92 -12.11 -5.64
N LEU A 100 -13.55 -13.30 -6.12
CA LEU A 100 -12.33 -13.49 -6.91
C LEU A 100 -12.43 -12.87 -8.31
N GLU A 101 -13.63 -12.84 -8.89
CA GLU A 101 -13.87 -12.11 -10.14
C GLU A 101 -13.65 -10.61 -9.98
N GLN A 102 -14.20 -10.02 -8.93
CA GLN A 102 -14.02 -8.60 -8.61
C GLN A 102 -12.54 -8.25 -8.40
N LEU A 103 -11.78 -9.09 -7.70
CA LEU A 103 -10.33 -8.87 -7.51
C LEU A 103 -9.55 -9.00 -8.83
N ALA A 104 -9.90 -9.94 -9.70
CA ALA A 104 -9.27 -10.07 -11.01
C ALA A 104 -9.56 -8.84 -11.90
N ASP A 105 -10.80 -8.36 -11.89
CA ASP A 105 -11.21 -7.17 -12.64
C ASP A 105 -10.55 -5.91 -12.09
N LEU A 106 -10.44 -5.79 -10.76
CA LEU A 106 -9.71 -4.71 -10.11
C LEU A 106 -8.22 -4.72 -10.50
N ALA A 107 -7.55 -5.87 -10.49
CA ALA A 107 -6.16 -5.99 -10.93
C ALA A 107 -6.00 -5.51 -12.38
N THR A 108 -6.91 -5.92 -13.27
CA THR A 108 -6.92 -5.50 -14.69
C THR A 108 -7.12 -3.99 -14.82
N LYS A 109 -8.07 -3.43 -14.05
CA LYS A 109 -8.37 -2.00 -14.04
C LYS A 109 -7.17 -1.18 -13.59
N LYS A 110 -6.55 -1.55 -12.46
CA LYS A 110 -5.37 -0.85 -11.92
C LYS A 110 -4.15 -0.98 -12.81
N ARG A 111 -3.98 -2.13 -13.46
CA ARG A 111 -2.92 -2.29 -14.47
C ARG A 111 -3.09 -1.28 -15.61
N LYS A 112 -4.29 -1.22 -16.21
CA LYS A 112 -4.59 -0.27 -17.30
C LYS A 112 -4.43 1.19 -16.86
N GLU A 113 -4.82 1.50 -15.62
CA GLU A 113 -4.66 2.83 -15.03
C GLU A 113 -3.19 3.24 -14.95
N ILE A 114 -2.32 2.34 -14.47
CA ILE A 114 -0.86 2.57 -14.39
C ILE A 114 -0.27 2.67 -15.81
N GLU A 115 -0.64 1.78 -16.73
CA GLU A 115 -0.15 1.76 -18.12
C GLU A 115 -0.53 3.01 -18.91
N ALA A 116 -1.70 3.60 -18.64
CA ALA A 116 -2.17 4.80 -19.34
C ALA A 116 -1.31 6.05 -19.06
N VAL A 117 -0.53 6.06 -17.99
CA VAL A 117 0.41 7.14 -17.68
C VAL A 117 1.73 6.88 -18.41
N ALA A 118 2.20 7.86 -19.18
CA ALA A 118 3.48 7.80 -19.86
C ALA A 118 4.61 7.46 -18.88
N ASN A 119 5.48 6.53 -19.26
CA ASN A 119 6.61 6.17 -18.41
C ASN A 119 7.74 7.20 -18.55
N GLU A 120 7.77 8.18 -17.64
CA GLU A 120 8.81 9.22 -17.61
C GLU A 120 10.20 8.64 -17.29
N HIS A 121 10.26 7.56 -16.50
CA HIS A 121 11.52 6.88 -16.15
C HIS A 121 11.65 5.54 -16.91
N LYS A 122 12.48 5.51 -17.94
CA LYS A 122 12.73 4.29 -18.72
C LYS A 122 13.73 3.32 -18.07
N SER A 123 14.43 3.75 -17.03
CA SER A 123 15.44 2.97 -16.29
C SER A 123 15.55 3.43 -14.84
N GLY A 124 16.12 2.59 -13.98
CA GLY A 124 16.33 2.89 -12.56
C GLY A 124 15.20 2.38 -11.66
N LEU A 125 15.30 2.67 -10.37
CA LEU A 125 14.47 2.07 -9.32
C LEU A 125 12.98 2.34 -9.52
N LEU A 126 12.58 3.54 -9.99
CA LEU A 126 11.18 3.84 -10.27
C LEU A 126 10.65 3.04 -11.49
N ALA A 127 11.48 2.86 -12.53
CA ALA A 127 11.12 2.03 -13.68
C ALA A 127 10.96 0.55 -13.27
N ASP A 128 11.91 0.04 -12.49
CA ASP A 128 11.91 -1.34 -11.99
C ASP A 128 10.74 -1.58 -11.02
N SER A 129 10.42 -0.59 -10.20
CA SER A 129 9.27 -0.60 -9.29
C SER A 129 7.96 -0.70 -10.07
N ARG A 130 7.76 0.16 -11.07
CA ARG A 130 6.59 0.12 -11.97
C ARG A 130 6.45 -1.23 -12.66
N ALA A 131 7.54 -1.74 -13.24
CA ALA A 131 7.53 -3.03 -13.93
C ALA A 131 7.13 -4.18 -12.97
N SER A 132 7.64 -4.15 -11.74
CA SER A 132 7.33 -5.14 -10.71
C SER A 132 5.86 -5.06 -10.29
N TYR A 133 5.29 -3.87 -10.10
CA TYR A 133 3.88 -3.70 -9.77
C TYR A 133 2.94 -4.15 -10.89
N LEU A 134 3.24 -3.81 -12.15
CA LEU A 134 2.48 -4.30 -13.30
C LEU A 134 2.49 -5.83 -13.39
N ALA A 135 3.68 -6.43 -13.29
CA ALA A 135 3.82 -7.88 -13.29
C ALA A 135 3.13 -8.53 -12.08
N SER A 136 3.15 -7.88 -10.91
CA SER A 136 2.43 -8.33 -9.72
C SER A 136 0.91 -8.41 -9.98
N LEU A 137 0.32 -7.35 -10.57
CA LEU A 137 -1.10 -7.33 -10.93
C LEU A 137 -1.47 -8.45 -11.92
N ASP A 138 -0.62 -8.75 -12.90
CA ASP A 138 -0.86 -9.88 -13.82
C ASP A 138 -0.90 -11.22 -13.09
N ASN A 139 0.01 -11.41 -12.15
CA ASN A 139 0.12 -12.65 -11.37
C ASN A 139 -1.07 -12.80 -10.41
N PHE A 140 -1.50 -11.73 -9.75
CA PHE A 140 -2.73 -11.78 -8.94
C PHE A 140 -3.98 -12.01 -9.78
N ASN A 141 -4.08 -11.41 -10.97
CA ASN A 141 -5.18 -11.68 -11.90
C ASN A 141 -5.22 -13.16 -12.31
N ALA A 142 -4.07 -13.73 -12.66
CA ALA A 142 -3.94 -15.15 -13.01
C ALA A 142 -4.29 -16.06 -11.82
N ALA A 143 -3.80 -15.75 -10.63
CA ALA A 143 -4.11 -16.47 -9.40
C ALA A 143 -5.62 -16.43 -9.11
N ALA A 144 -6.24 -15.25 -9.08
CA ALA A 144 -7.67 -15.10 -8.84
C ALA A 144 -8.51 -15.90 -9.84
N LYS A 145 -8.21 -15.82 -11.14
CA LYS A 145 -8.91 -16.57 -12.18
C LYS A 145 -8.76 -18.08 -12.02
N ARG A 146 -7.56 -18.57 -11.72
CA ARG A 146 -7.30 -20.01 -11.51
C ARG A 146 -8.02 -20.53 -10.26
N GLN A 147 -7.98 -19.74 -9.18
CA GLN A 147 -8.51 -20.13 -7.89
C GLN A 147 -10.04 -20.03 -7.81
N LYS A 148 -10.73 -19.47 -8.81
CA LYS A 148 -12.21 -19.51 -8.92
C LYS A 148 -12.76 -20.94 -8.81
N THR A 149 -12.15 -21.91 -9.49
CA THR A 149 -12.60 -23.31 -9.43
C THR A 149 -12.31 -23.95 -8.08
N ALA A 150 -11.17 -23.61 -7.46
CA ALA A 150 -10.80 -24.10 -6.14
C ALA A 150 -11.68 -23.50 -5.02
N ALA A 151 -12.23 -22.30 -5.23
CA ALA A 151 -13.13 -21.65 -4.28
C ALA A 151 -14.51 -22.32 -4.23
N ALA A 152 -14.93 -23.02 -5.28
CA ALA A 152 -16.22 -23.70 -5.33
C ALA A 152 -16.23 -24.93 -4.41
N GLY A 153 -16.98 -24.85 -3.31
CA GLY A 153 -17.15 -25.96 -2.36
C GLY A 153 -16.05 -26.11 -1.32
N SER A 154 -15.04 -25.23 -1.30
CA SER A 154 -13.99 -25.21 -0.28
C SER A 154 -14.40 -24.35 0.92
N SER A 155 -13.95 -24.72 2.12
CA SER A 155 -14.02 -23.82 3.28
C SER A 155 -13.01 -22.67 3.12
N PRO A 156 -13.24 -21.51 3.77
CA PRO A 156 -12.29 -20.38 3.74
C PRO A 156 -10.86 -20.79 4.15
N ASP A 157 -10.72 -21.62 5.18
CA ASP A 157 -9.42 -22.07 5.70
C ASP A 157 -8.63 -22.88 4.65
N ILE A 158 -9.29 -23.86 4.00
CA ILE A 158 -8.67 -24.69 2.96
C ILE A 158 -8.33 -23.85 1.73
N PHE A 159 -9.23 -22.93 1.36
CA PHE A 159 -9.03 -22.03 0.24
C PHE A 159 -7.81 -21.14 0.44
N LEU A 160 -7.68 -20.48 1.60
CA LEU A 160 -6.54 -19.59 1.88
C LEU A 160 -5.20 -20.34 1.84
N VAL A 161 -5.14 -21.57 2.37
CA VAL A 161 -3.94 -22.42 2.27
C VAL A 161 -3.59 -22.71 0.82
N THR A 162 -4.58 -23.04 -0.02
CA THR A 162 -4.38 -23.33 -1.44
C THR A 162 -3.99 -22.07 -2.23
N LEU A 163 -4.63 -20.94 -1.95
CA LEU A 163 -4.30 -19.64 -2.54
C LEU A 163 -2.86 -19.24 -2.23
N ARG A 164 -2.45 -19.32 -0.97
CA ARG A 164 -1.08 -18.98 -0.53
C ARG A 164 -0.03 -19.94 -1.06
N ALA A 165 -0.42 -21.16 -1.44
CA ALA A 165 0.43 -22.13 -2.11
C ALA A 165 0.55 -21.89 -3.62
N ASP A 166 -0.39 -21.16 -4.24
CA ASP A 166 -0.43 -20.90 -5.68
C ASP A 166 0.83 -20.16 -6.17
N LYS A 167 1.36 -20.62 -7.30
CA LYS A 167 2.61 -20.10 -7.87
C LYS A 167 2.50 -18.64 -8.30
N ASP A 168 1.36 -18.22 -8.85
CA ASP A 168 1.18 -16.86 -9.34
C ASP A 168 0.87 -15.96 -8.16
N TYR A 169 0.12 -16.42 -7.16
CA TYR A 169 -0.01 -15.68 -5.90
C TYR A 169 1.35 -15.37 -5.26
N LYS A 170 2.19 -16.39 -5.07
CA LYS A 170 3.54 -16.22 -4.49
C LYS A 170 4.40 -15.27 -5.32
N LYS A 171 4.38 -15.44 -6.65
CA LYS A 171 5.13 -14.56 -7.56
C LYS A 171 4.61 -13.13 -7.53
N GLY A 172 3.29 -12.95 -7.49
CA GLY A 172 2.62 -11.65 -7.37
C GLY A 172 2.98 -10.94 -6.07
N SER A 173 2.93 -11.65 -4.94
CA SER A 173 3.36 -11.14 -3.63
C SER A 173 4.83 -10.72 -3.64
N ASN A 174 5.72 -11.57 -4.16
CA ASN A 174 7.14 -11.25 -4.24
C ASN A 174 7.41 -10.01 -5.12
N LEU A 175 6.78 -9.92 -6.30
CA LEU A 175 6.89 -8.77 -7.19
C LEU A 175 6.33 -7.48 -6.56
N SER A 176 5.26 -7.59 -5.76
CA SER A 176 4.73 -6.48 -4.96
C SER A 176 5.80 -5.88 -4.06
N LEU A 177 6.47 -6.75 -3.30
CA LEU A 177 7.48 -6.37 -2.32
C LEU A 177 8.76 -5.87 -2.97
N ILE A 178 9.16 -6.43 -4.12
CA ILE A 178 10.25 -5.88 -4.94
C ILE A 178 9.91 -4.46 -5.41
N GLY A 179 8.68 -4.27 -5.90
CA GLY A 179 8.19 -2.95 -6.30
C GLY A 179 8.28 -1.93 -5.16
N GLN A 180 7.82 -2.33 -3.97
CA GLN A 180 7.91 -1.53 -2.76
C GLN A 180 9.36 -1.22 -2.41
N ASN A 181 10.23 -2.23 -2.34
CA ASN A 181 11.63 -2.06 -2.00
C ASN A 181 12.34 -1.06 -2.94
N ASN A 182 12.10 -1.19 -4.25
CA ASN A 182 12.65 -0.26 -5.23
C ASN A 182 12.16 1.17 -5.03
N TYR A 183 10.88 1.37 -4.71
CA TYR A 183 10.33 2.71 -4.48
C TYR A 183 10.93 3.36 -3.22
N TYR A 184 11.07 2.62 -2.12
CA TYR A 184 11.77 3.11 -0.92
C TYR A 184 13.27 3.32 -1.18
N GLY A 185 13.88 2.54 -2.08
CA GLY A 185 15.25 2.79 -2.55
C GLY A 185 15.39 4.12 -3.29
N ALA A 186 14.41 4.48 -4.13
CA ALA A 186 14.37 5.77 -4.80
C ALA A 186 14.23 6.92 -3.79
N MET A 187 13.39 6.75 -2.76
CA MET A 187 13.25 7.73 -1.67
C MET A 187 14.56 7.91 -0.89
N LEU A 188 15.29 6.83 -0.59
CA LEU A 188 16.59 6.90 0.07
C LEU A 188 17.61 7.66 -0.80
N SER A 189 17.66 7.34 -2.10
CA SER A 189 18.54 8.03 -3.04
C SER A 189 18.21 9.53 -3.12
N TRP A 190 16.93 9.91 -3.14
CA TRP A 190 16.52 11.31 -3.04
C TRP A 190 16.96 11.95 -1.72
N ALA A 191 16.77 11.26 -0.59
CA ALA A 191 17.14 11.78 0.73
C ALA A 191 18.65 12.05 0.83
N SER A 192 19.48 11.15 0.29
CA SER A 192 20.94 11.33 0.24
C SER A 192 21.40 12.53 -0.59
N SER A 193 20.58 12.98 -1.55
CA SER A 193 20.85 14.19 -2.33
C SER A 193 20.52 15.48 -1.57
N THR A 194 19.66 15.38 -0.54
CA THR A 194 19.23 16.50 0.30
C THR A 194 20.08 16.60 1.57
N ASN A 195 20.55 15.47 2.08
CA ASN A 195 21.42 15.37 3.24
C ASN A 195 22.54 14.35 2.97
N SER A 196 23.79 14.83 2.91
CA SER A 196 24.98 14.02 2.61
C SER A 196 25.32 12.98 3.67
N ASP A 197 24.79 13.11 4.89
CA ASP A 197 24.98 12.12 5.96
C ASP A 197 24.11 10.87 5.76
N ILE A 198 23.12 10.95 4.88
CA ILE A 198 22.25 9.83 4.51
C ILE A 198 22.92 9.04 3.38
N PRO A 199 23.15 7.72 3.53
CA PRO A 199 23.71 6.92 2.45
C PRO A 199 22.74 6.82 1.26
N SER A 200 23.26 6.90 0.04
CA SER A 200 22.45 6.78 -1.19
C SER A 200 21.96 5.37 -1.47
N ARG A 201 22.58 4.36 -0.84
CA ARG A 201 22.19 2.95 -0.90
C ARG A 201 22.49 2.28 0.43
N ILE A 202 21.55 1.46 0.88
CA ILE A 202 21.75 0.52 1.98
C ILE A 202 20.93 -0.73 1.72
N GLU A 203 21.44 -1.86 2.19
CA GLU A 203 20.76 -3.14 2.16
C GLU A 203 20.86 -3.80 3.52
N LEU A 204 19.79 -4.46 3.96
CA LEU A 204 19.80 -5.21 5.22
C LEU A 204 20.69 -6.46 5.08
N SER A 205 21.98 -6.37 5.38
CA SER A 205 22.91 -7.51 5.37
C SER A 205 23.02 -8.12 6.78
N GLY A 206 22.35 -9.25 7.02
CA GLY A 206 22.40 -9.95 8.31
C GLY A 206 21.50 -9.33 9.38
N VAL A 207 21.85 -9.55 10.65
CA VAL A 207 21.09 -9.10 11.82
C VAL A 207 21.46 -7.65 12.16
N MET A 208 20.47 -6.78 12.28
CA MET A 208 20.68 -5.38 12.65
C MET A 208 20.36 -5.19 14.13
N SER A 209 21.33 -4.72 14.91
CA SER A 209 21.11 -4.44 16.34
C SER A 209 20.16 -3.26 16.52
N LEU A 210 19.38 -3.25 17.62
CA LEU A 210 18.50 -2.11 17.93
C LEU A 210 19.30 -0.82 18.17
N LYS A 211 20.55 -0.91 18.64
CA LYS A 211 21.43 0.26 18.77
C LYS A 211 21.75 0.92 17.43
N GLN A 212 22.10 0.13 16.41
CA GLN A 212 22.34 0.64 15.05
C GLN A 212 21.05 1.18 14.43
N TRP A 213 19.93 0.52 14.72
CA TRP A 213 18.62 0.95 14.26
C TRP A 213 18.26 2.32 14.82
N SER A 214 18.36 2.51 16.14
CA SER A 214 18.00 3.78 16.79
C SER A 214 18.82 4.97 16.30
N SER A 215 20.07 4.76 15.89
CA SER A 215 20.93 5.83 15.32
C SER A 215 20.68 6.13 13.85
N SER A 216 19.82 5.37 13.17
CA SER A 216 19.57 5.54 11.73
C SER A 216 18.45 6.57 11.48
N PRO A 217 18.55 7.42 10.45
CA PRO A 217 17.46 8.31 10.06
C PRO A 217 16.27 7.51 9.53
N LEU A 218 15.08 8.10 9.55
CA LEU A 218 13.83 7.40 9.20
C LEU A 218 13.83 6.87 7.75
N THR A 219 14.44 7.58 6.80
CA THR A 219 14.54 7.12 5.40
C THR A 219 15.36 5.84 5.27
N VAL A 220 16.42 5.69 6.07
CA VAL A 220 17.22 4.47 6.17
C VAL A 220 16.40 3.35 6.83
N LYS A 221 15.72 3.65 7.94
CA LYS A 221 14.84 2.70 8.65
C LYS A 221 13.78 2.13 7.71
N ASN A 222 13.07 2.99 6.99
CA ASN A 222 12.05 2.61 6.02
C ASN A 222 12.60 1.69 4.91
N LYS A 223 13.79 2.00 4.38
CA LYS A 223 14.43 1.15 3.35
C LYS A 223 14.81 -0.23 3.91
N LEU A 224 15.37 -0.28 5.11
CA LEU A 224 15.76 -1.55 5.76
C LEU A 224 14.53 -2.41 6.10
N VAL A 225 13.42 -1.79 6.50
CA VAL A 225 12.15 -2.49 6.66
C VAL A 225 11.61 -2.99 5.32
N ALA A 226 11.70 -2.20 4.25
CA ALA A 226 11.30 -2.67 2.91
C ALA A 226 12.13 -3.89 2.47
N ASP A 227 13.44 -3.92 2.77
CA ASP A 227 14.28 -5.10 2.57
C ASP A 227 13.82 -6.29 3.40
N LEU A 228 13.52 -6.08 4.68
CA LEU A 228 13.04 -7.12 5.58
C LEU A 228 11.74 -7.74 5.07
N LEU A 229 10.76 -6.90 4.69
CA LEU A 229 9.46 -7.35 4.16
C LEU A 229 9.65 -8.10 2.84
N SER A 230 10.50 -7.61 1.94
CA SER A 230 10.82 -8.30 0.69
C SER A 230 11.46 -9.66 0.92
N LYS A 231 12.34 -9.81 1.93
CA LYS A 231 12.94 -11.10 2.29
C LYS A 231 11.94 -12.08 2.91
N ARG A 232 10.92 -11.57 3.61
CA ARG A 232 9.84 -12.38 4.18
C ARG A 232 8.85 -12.88 3.12
N GLY A 233 8.70 -12.17 2.00
CA GLY A 233 7.87 -12.60 0.87
C GLY A 233 6.35 -12.53 1.12
N GLN A 234 5.93 -11.92 2.23
CA GLN A 234 4.52 -11.76 2.61
C GLN A 234 4.11 -10.29 2.52
N MET A 235 3.03 -10.02 1.78
CA MET A 235 2.40 -8.70 1.76
C MET A 235 1.77 -8.39 3.11
N ASN A 236 1.82 -7.12 3.50
CA ASN A 236 1.22 -6.63 4.73
C ASN A 236 0.31 -5.44 4.44
N ALA A 237 -0.69 -5.23 5.30
CA ALA A 237 -1.60 -4.09 5.20
C ALA A 237 -0.86 -2.77 5.48
N TYR A 238 0.09 -2.80 6.41
CA TYR A 238 0.92 -1.65 6.77
C TYR A 238 2.08 -1.42 5.78
N LEU A 239 2.68 -0.23 5.85
CA LEU A 239 3.84 0.18 5.06
C LEU A 239 5.12 0.21 5.92
N PRO A 240 6.32 0.26 5.30
CA PRO A 240 7.59 0.28 6.01
C PRO A 240 7.71 1.32 7.12
N GLN A 241 7.12 2.51 6.95
CA GLN A 241 7.14 3.55 7.97
C GLN A 241 6.26 3.25 9.18
N ASP A 242 5.17 2.50 9.01
CA ASP A 242 4.32 2.08 10.12
C ASP A 242 5.12 1.12 11.02
N LEU A 243 5.75 0.11 10.41
CA LEU A 243 6.59 -0.84 11.14
C LEU A 243 7.86 -0.19 11.70
N SER A 244 8.48 0.75 10.98
CA SER A 244 9.63 1.51 11.51
C SER A 244 9.25 2.32 12.74
N GLY A 245 8.10 3.01 12.69
CA GLY A 245 7.52 3.72 13.83
C GLY A 245 7.24 2.80 15.01
N ALA A 246 6.61 1.66 14.77
CA ALA A 246 6.27 0.69 15.82
C ALA A 246 7.51 0.11 16.51
N VAL A 247 8.59 -0.17 15.76
CA VAL A 247 9.87 -0.60 16.33
C VAL A 247 10.46 0.49 17.22
N ASP A 248 10.50 1.74 16.77
CA ASP A 248 11.01 2.83 17.60
C ASP A 248 10.15 3.09 18.86
N GLN A 249 8.83 2.97 18.74
CA GLN A 249 7.93 3.05 19.88
C GLN A 249 8.17 1.92 20.90
N LEU A 250 8.44 0.70 20.44
CA LEU A 250 8.77 -0.45 21.27
C LEU A 250 10.10 -0.27 22.02
N ILE A 251 11.09 0.38 21.37
CA ILE A 251 12.38 0.70 21.97
C ILE A 251 12.21 1.77 23.04
N GLU A 252 11.54 2.86 22.70
CA GLU A 252 11.37 4.00 23.58
C GLU A 252 10.52 3.69 24.81
N SER A 253 9.52 2.80 24.69
CA SER A 253 8.72 2.38 25.84
C SER A 253 9.46 1.43 26.78
N GLY A 254 10.69 1.01 26.46
CA GLY A 254 11.48 0.02 27.21
C GLY A 254 11.02 -1.42 27.02
N GLU A 255 9.99 -1.65 26.20
CA GLU A 255 9.41 -2.99 25.97
C GLU A 255 10.37 -3.91 25.21
N ALA A 256 11.20 -3.34 24.32
CA ALA A 256 12.24 -4.09 23.64
C ALA A 256 13.24 -4.72 24.61
N GLU A 257 13.66 -3.97 25.65
CA GLU A 257 14.55 -4.47 26.69
C GLU A 257 13.85 -5.50 27.59
N ARG A 258 12.62 -5.19 28.04
CA ARG A 258 11.80 -6.08 28.87
C ARG A 258 11.58 -7.45 28.22
N LEU A 259 11.44 -7.49 26.90
CA LEU A 259 11.23 -8.69 26.10
C LEU A 259 12.53 -9.31 25.55
N ASN A 260 13.70 -8.78 25.92
CA ASN A 260 15.02 -9.22 25.45
C ASN A 260 15.17 -9.23 23.91
N LEU A 261 14.56 -8.26 23.23
CA LEU A 261 14.66 -8.11 21.78
C LEU A 261 15.97 -7.38 21.44
N GLY A 262 16.93 -8.09 20.86
CA GLY A 262 18.25 -7.52 20.52
C GLY A 262 18.37 -6.94 19.12
N SER A 263 17.39 -7.20 18.24
CA SER A 263 17.50 -6.88 16.81
C SER A 263 16.22 -6.35 16.17
N LEU A 264 16.39 -5.64 15.05
CA LEU A 264 15.28 -5.22 14.19
C LEU A 264 14.42 -6.42 13.77
N GLN A 265 15.05 -7.52 13.38
CA GLN A 265 14.36 -8.72 12.90
C GLN A 265 13.44 -9.30 13.97
N SER A 266 13.95 -9.47 15.20
CA SER A 266 13.17 -9.99 16.33
C SER A 266 12.03 -9.05 16.72
N ALA A 267 12.27 -7.74 16.74
CA ALA A 267 11.23 -6.75 17.04
C ALA A 267 10.13 -6.75 15.97
N ALA A 268 10.52 -6.72 14.70
CA ALA A 268 9.58 -6.73 13.59
C ALA A 268 8.80 -8.04 13.48
N GLU A 269 9.39 -9.17 13.86
CA GLU A 269 8.69 -10.46 13.94
C GLU A 269 7.61 -10.44 15.01
N LEU A 270 7.96 -10.03 16.24
CA LEU A 270 7.00 -9.90 17.33
C LEU A 270 5.85 -8.97 16.95
N LEU A 271 6.17 -7.77 16.47
CA LEU A 271 5.18 -6.74 16.15
C LEU A 271 4.24 -7.18 15.00
N SER A 272 4.78 -7.85 13.98
CA SER A 272 3.96 -8.36 12.88
C SER A 272 3.10 -9.55 13.32
N GLY A 273 3.68 -10.49 14.07
CA GLY A 273 2.99 -11.72 14.50
C GLY A 273 1.88 -11.48 15.52
N THR A 274 1.95 -10.38 16.28
CA THR A 274 0.93 -9.98 17.26
C THR A 274 -0.14 -9.05 16.69
N GLY A 275 0.00 -8.62 15.43
CA GLY A 275 -0.89 -7.61 14.84
C GLY A 275 -0.76 -6.23 15.50
N ALA A 276 0.39 -5.96 16.14
CA ALA A 276 0.66 -4.69 16.84
C ALA A 276 1.04 -3.55 15.88
N VAL A 277 1.07 -3.80 14.57
CA VAL A 277 1.29 -2.79 13.53
C VAL A 277 0.09 -2.75 12.60
N ARG A 278 -0.47 -1.56 12.43
CA ARG A 278 -1.60 -1.26 11.55
C ARG A 278 -1.19 -0.22 10.52
N SER A 279 -1.92 -0.22 9.41
CA SER A 279 -1.73 0.79 8.38
C SER A 279 -2.08 2.17 8.94
N GLY A 280 -1.18 3.14 8.78
CA GLY A 280 -1.39 4.50 9.25
C GLY A 280 -0.92 4.77 10.69
N ASP A 281 -0.42 3.77 11.42
CA ASP A 281 0.15 3.96 12.76
C ASP A 281 1.27 5.01 12.76
N PHE A 282 1.99 5.14 11.64
CA PHE A 282 3.02 6.15 11.47
C PHE A 282 2.54 7.57 11.80
N TRP A 283 1.27 7.92 11.52
CA TRP A 283 0.74 9.27 11.77
C TRP A 283 0.74 9.67 13.23
N ALA A 284 0.40 8.73 14.11
CA ALA A 284 0.40 8.99 15.55
C ALA A 284 1.83 9.11 16.09
N ILE A 285 2.79 8.45 15.45
CA ILE A 285 4.19 8.37 15.89
C ILE A 285 5.02 9.55 15.37
N LYS A 286 4.76 10.00 14.14
CA LYS A 286 5.56 11.00 13.43
C LYS A 286 5.79 12.29 14.22
N PRO A 287 4.77 12.97 14.80
CA PRO A 287 4.98 14.24 15.48
C PRO A 287 5.94 14.14 16.67
N ARG A 288 6.01 12.95 17.26
CA ARG A 288 6.72 12.69 18.51
C ARG A 288 8.16 12.22 18.26
N LEU A 289 8.37 11.35 17.27
CA LEU A 289 9.66 10.72 17.01
C LEU A 289 10.41 11.25 15.78
N TYR A 290 9.69 11.85 14.82
CA TYR A 290 10.23 12.11 13.48
C TYR A 290 9.91 13.52 12.98
N SER A 291 9.72 14.48 13.89
CA SER A 291 9.36 15.87 13.55
C SER A 291 10.48 16.61 12.81
N SER A 292 11.75 16.24 13.03
CA SER A 292 12.94 16.83 12.41
C SER A 292 13.50 16.02 11.24
N GLU A 293 12.88 14.91 10.86
CA GLU A 293 13.36 14.02 9.81
C GLU A 293 13.17 14.61 8.41
N VAL A 294 14.16 14.42 7.54
CA VAL A 294 14.08 14.81 6.12
C VAL A 294 13.34 13.72 5.35
N LEU A 295 12.07 14.01 5.01
CA LEU A 295 11.19 13.08 4.31
C LEU A 295 10.70 13.66 2.98
N PRO A 296 10.50 12.82 1.96
CA PRO A 296 9.88 13.27 0.73
C PRO A 296 8.43 13.68 1.05
N GLN A 297 7.93 14.68 0.35
CA GLN A 297 6.56 15.21 0.48
C GLN A 297 5.55 14.25 -0.16
N LEU A 298 5.41 13.05 0.41
CA LEU A 298 4.48 12.02 -0.04
C LEU A 298 3.25 11.97 0.86
N PRO A 299 2.05 11.64 0.34
CA PRO A 299 0.84 11.65 1.15
C PRO A 299 0.87 10.74 2.38
N PHE A 300 1.65 9.65 2.41
CA PHE A 300 1.82 8.84 3.64
C PHE A 300 2.86 9.39 4.64
N PHE A 301 3.47 10.55 4.36
CA PHE A 301 4.33 11.31 5.28
C PHE A 301 3.77 12.69 5.68
N LEU A 302 2.77 13.22 4.96
CA LEU A 302 2.00 14.44 5.27
C LEU A 302 0.65 14.17 5.96
N PRO A 303 0.30 14.85 7.07
CA PRO A 303 -0.93 14.59 7.81
C PRO A 303 -2.15 14.43 6.88
N PRO A 304 -3.05 13.46 7.14
CA PRO A 304 -4.27 13.35 6.35
C PRO A 304 -5.01 14.69 6.40
N GLU A 305 -5.42 15.20 5.24
CA GLU A 305 -6.25 16.41 5.17
C GLU A 305 -7.53 16.14 5.98
N GLY A 306 -7.78 17.00 6.97
CA GLY A 306 -8.90 16.88 7.91
C GLY A 306 -10.20 17.48 7.39
#